data_AF-A0A2N0ERD7-F1
#
_entry.id   AF-A0A2N0ERD7-F1
#
_cell.length_a   1.000
_cell.length_b   1.000
_cell.length_c   1.000
_cell.angle_alpha   90.00
_cell.angle_beta   90.00
_cell.angle_gamma   90.00
#
_symmetry.space_group_name_H-M   'P 1'
#
loop_
_entity.id
_entity.type
_entity.pdbx_description
1 polymer ?
#
loop_
_entity_poly.entity_id
_entity_poly.type
_entity_poly.pdbx_seq_one_letter_code
_entity_poly.pdbx_strand_id
1 'polypeptide(L)'
;MRKFIPVLLFVISFQVTAQVQDGTLTINGSPNYSQGSPTMEAGLDDSDPIISVIQPELAFILNPTINPITGVTTTSEQNCETVYRYKVFLNTTNAPAGAIIQARTFANSGQRFPLANIYDQLPPVLQYFGPRDLYPATSSDPDGYVTIPDDPTIAIKVFEFYGCRENIPIEFRIIPTVFNEAGTSNFDIFYTITATVFE
;
A
#
# COMPACT_ATOMS: atom_id res chain seq x y z
N MET A 1 7.65 51.94 48.24
CA MET A 1 8.34 51.57 46.99
C MET A 1 7.80 50.21 46.56
N ARG A 2 6.96 50.16 45.50
CA ARG A 2 6.36 48.92 45.00
C ARG A 2 7.37 48.21 44.09
N LYS A 3 7.78 46.99 44.47
CA LYS A 3 8.68 46.14 43.67
C LYS A 3 7.83 45.41 42.62
N PHE A 4 8.05 45.71 41.35
CA PHE A 4 7.50 44.95 40.23
C PHE A 4 8.43 43.77 39.95
N ILE A 5 7.92 42.54 40.05
CA ILE A 5 8.63 41.31 39.66
C ILE A 5 8.28 41.05 38.19
N PRO A 6 9.24 41.03 37.25
CA PRO A 6 8.96 40.62 35.89
C PRO A 6 8.79 39.10 35.84
N VAL A 7 7.57 38.63 35.55
CA VAL A 7 7.29 37.23 35.21
C VAL A 7 7.80 37.00 33.79
N LEU A 8 8.93 36.31 33.66
CA LEU A 8 9.50 35.90 32.39
C LEU A 8 8.69 34.70 31.87
N LEU A 9 7.82 34.91 30.88
CA LEU A 9 7.04 33.87 30.22
C LEU A 9 7.97 33.12 29.24
N PHE A 10 8.42 31.92 29.62
CA PHE A 10 9.24 31.07 28.77
C PHE A 10 8.32 30.33 27.78
N VAL A 11 8.17 30.86 26.56
CA VAL A 11 7.46 30.20 25.47
C VAL A 11 8.38 29.12 24.90
N ILE A 12 8.19 27.88 25.34
CA ILE A 12 8.89 26.71 24.77
C ILE A 12 8.23 26.41 23.43
N SER A 13 8.90 26.75 22.33
CA SER A 13 8.54 26.29 21.00
C SER A 13 8.83 24.80 20.88
N PHE A 14 7.82 23.96 21.07
CA PHE A 14 7.90 22.54 20.74
C PHE A 14 7.96 22.40 19.21
N GLN A 15 9.15 22.11 18.68
CA GLN A 15 9.29 21.58 17.33
C GLN A 15 8.87 20.11 17.38
N VAL A 16 7.61 19.81 17.04
CA VAL A 16 7.17 18.42 16.88
C VAL A 16 7.70 17.93 15.54
N THR A 17 8.84 17.24 15.54
CA THR A 17 9.24 16.43 14.39
C THR A 17 8.40 15.17 14.40
N ALA A 18 7.26 15.18 13.71
CA ALA A 18 6.47 13.97 13.50
C ALA A 18 7.28 13.04 12.58
N GLN A 19 7.78 11.93 13.12
CA GLN A 19 8.46 10.90 12.35
C GLN A 19 7.51 9.72 12.13
N VAL A 20 7.53 9.15 10.92
CA VAL A 20 6.86 7.89 10.62
C VAL A 20 7.53 6.76 11.41
N GLN A 21 6.74 5.95 12.11
CA GLN A 21 7.23 4.76 12.79
C GLN A 21 7.53 3.64 11.79
N ASP A 22 8.54 2.82 12.10
CA ASP A 22 8.88 1.65 11.28
C ASP A 22 7.76 0.60 11.30
N GLY A 23 7.52 -0.01 10.15
CA GLY A 23 6.53 -1.09 9.99
C GLY A 23 7.08 -2.29 9.23
N THR A 24 6.36 -3.39 9.31
CA THR A 24 6.62 -4.62 8.57
C THR A 24 5.57 -4.77 7.47
N LEU A 25 6.07 -4.98 6.25
CA LEU A 25 5.28 -5.40 5.09
C LEU A 25 5.35 -6.92 4.95
N THR A 26 4.19 -7.57 4.95
CA THR A 26 4.05 -9.01 4.69
C THR A 26 3.22 -9.22 3.45
N ILE A 27 3.65 -10.14 2.58
CA ILE A 27 2.92 -10.52 1.36
C ILE A 27 2.72 -12.03 1.40
N ASN A 28 1.46 -12.46 1.36
CA ASN A 28 1.10 -13.87 1.34
C ASN A 28 0.57 -14.24 -0.04
N GLY A 29 1.21 -15.23 -0.66
CA GLY A 29 0.87 -15.69 -2.01
C GLY A 29 1.71 -15.01 -3.09
N SER A 30 1.62 -15.56 -4.30
CA SER A 30 2.28 -15.04 -5.49
C SER A 30 1.36 -15.26 -6.68
N PRO A 31 1.25 -14.31 -7.61
CA PRO A 31 0.51 -14.54 -8.84
C PRO A 31 1.28 -15.56 -9.67
N ASN A 32 0.60 -16.62 -10.12
CA ASN A 32 1.14 -17.56 -11.09
C ASN A 32 0.48 -17.32 -12.44
N TYR A 33 1.27 -17.32 -13.50
CA TYR A 33 0.83 -17.12 -14.88
C TYR A 33 1.25 -18.31 -15.74
N SER A 34 0.32 -18.86 -16.52
CA SER A 34 0.61 -19.85 -17.55
C SER A 34 -0.28 -19.59 -18.74
N GLN A 35 0.31 -19.36 -19.90
CA GLN A 35 -0.42 -19.28 -21.17
C GLN A 35 -0.35 -20.62 -21.89
N GLY A 36 -1.47 -21.03 -22.49
CA GLY A 36 -1.47 -22.15 -23.44
C GLY A 36 -0.77 -21.77 -24.76
N SER A 37 -0.57 -22.73 -25.65
CA SER A 37 -0.10 -22.43 -27.01
C SER A 37 -1.13 -21.51 -27.69
N PRO A 38 -0.75 -20.31 -28.17
CA PRO A 38 -1.67 -19.46 -28.91
C PRO A 38 -1.97 -20.15 -30.24
N THR A 39 -3.13 -20.80 -30.36
CA THR A 39 -3.64 -21.27 -31.65
C THR A 39 -4.40 -20.12 -32.29
N MET A 40 -3.70 -19.17 -32.92
CA MET A 40 -4.35 -17.99 -33.53
C MET A 40 -3.77 -17.62 -34.89
N GLU A 41 -4.62 -16.96 -35.67
CA GLU A 41 -4.37 -16.46 -37.02
C GLU A 41 -3.21 -15.45 -37.02
N ALA A 42 -2.36 -15.48 -38.04
CA ALA A 42 -1.20 -14.60 -38.11
C ALA A 42 -1.60 -13.12 -38.07
N GLY A 43 -1.22 -12.41 -37.00
CA GLY A 43 -1.35 -10.95 -36.89
C GLY A 43 -2.49 -10.42 -36.02
N LEU A 44 -3.17 -11.25 -35.22
CA LEU A 44 -4.16 -10.80 -34.23
C LEU A 44 -3.68 -11.08 -32.80
N ASP A 45 -3.68 -10.05 -31.95
CA ASP A 45 -3.40 -10.18 -30.52
C ASP A 45 -4.45 -11.06 -29.83
N ASP A 46 -3.96 -11.96 -28.96
CA ASP A 46 -4.79 -12.69 -28.01
C ASP A 46 -5.35 -11.67 -27.01
N SER A 47 -6.58 -11.23 -27.23
CA SER A 47 -7.20 -10.15 -26.46
C SER A 47 -7.77 -10.61 -25.13
N ASP A 48 -7.76 -11.91 -24.83
CA ASP A 48 -8.42 -12.42 -23.63
C ASP A 48 -7.54 -12.23 -22.39
N PRO A 49 -7.93 -11.35 -21.45
CA PRO A 49 -7.14 -11.09 -20.26
C PRO A 49 -7.09 -12.31 -19.36
N ILE A 50 -5.90 -12.63 -18.85
CA ILE A 50 -5.71 -13.66 -17.84
C ILE A 50 -5.73 -12.98 -16.47
N ILE A 51 -6.70 -13.36 -15.63
CA ILE A 51 -6.83 -12.85 -14.27
C ILE A 51 -6.16 -13.84 -13.31
N SER A 52 -5.39 -13.33 -12.35
CA SER A 52 -4.69 -14.15 -11.35
C SER A 52 -5.66 -15.05 -10.58
N VAL A 53 -5.39 -16.36 -10.56
CA VAL A 53 -6.23 -17.35 -9.85
C VAL A 53 -6.12 -17.19 -8.33
N ILE A 54 -4.97 -16.73 -7.84
CA ILE A 54 -4.72 -16.43 -6.42
C ILE A 54 -4.43 -14.93 -6.30
N GLN A 55 -5.22 -14.25 -5.47
CA GLN A 55 -4.99 -12.86 -5.10
C GLN A 55 -4.00 -12.83 -3.93
N PRO A 56 -2.76 -12.35 -4.11
CA PRO A 56 -1.88 -12.18 -2.97
C PRO A 56 -2.48 -11.18 -1.97
N GLU A 57 -2.25 -11.45 -0.70
CA GLU A 57 -2.73 -10.64 0.41
C GLU A 57 -1.58 -9.85 1.01
N LEU A 58 -1.75 -8.53 1.08
CA LEU A 58 -0.79 -7.60 1.66
C LEU A 58 -1.20 -7.24 3.09
N ALA A 59 -0.23 -7.24 4.00
CA ALA A 59 -0.38 -6.70 5.36
C ALA A 59 0.73 -5.71 5.66
N PHE A 60 0.37 -4.59 6.30
CA PHE A 60 1.32 -3.60 6.79
C PHE A 60 0.93 -3.17 8.22
N ILE A 61 1.81 -3.50 9.16
CA ILE A 61 1.64 -3.20 10.59
C ILE A 61 2.88 -2.52 11.14
N LEU A 62 2.70 -1.60 12.10
CA LEU A 62 3.83 -0.95 12.77
C LEU A 62 4.52 -1.93 13.72
N ASN A 63 5.85 -1.86 13.77
CA ASN A 63 6.66 -2.74 14.58
C ASN A 63 6.49 -2.40 16.07
N PRO A 64 6.53 -3.38 16.99
CA PRO A 64 6.63 -3.09 18.41
C PRO A 64 7.88 -2.25 18.69
N THR A 65 7.79 -1.30 19.60
CA THR A 65 8.91 -0.43 19.97
C THR A 65 9.21 -0.55 21.44
N ILE A 66 10.49 -0.37 21.81
CA ILE A 66 10.91 -0.37 23.21
C ILE A 66 11.35 1.05 23.54
N ASN A 67 10.75 1.65 24.57
CA ASN A 67 11.17 2.95 25.05
C ASN A 67 12.59 2.84 25.65
N PRO A 68 13.59 3.56 25.11
CA PRO A 68 14.99 3.40 25.53
C PRO A 68 15.25 3.90 26.96
N ILE A 69 14.37 4.72 27.52
CA ILE A 69 14.51 5.31 28.87
C ILE A 69 13.80 4.47 29.91
N THR A 70 12.56 4.02 29.63
CA THR A 70 11.73 3.31 30.60
C THR A 70 11.79 1.78 30.46
N GLY A 71 12.31 1.27 29.33
CA GLY A 71 12.32 -0.15 29.00
C GLY A 71 10.94 -0.75 28.71
N VAL A 72 9.90 0.09 28.67
CA VAL A 72 8.52 -0.35 28.40
C VAL A 72 8.37 -0.64 26.90
N THR A 73 7.82 -1.81 26.59
CA THR A 73 7.51 -2.23 25.22
C THR A 73 6.09 -1.79 24.85
N THR A 74 5.96 -1.10 23.72
CA THR A 74 4.70 -0.78 23.06
C THR A 74 4.41 -1.84 22.00
N THR A 75 3.20 -2.41 21.99
CA THR A 75 2.81 -3.44 21.02
C THR A 75 2.54 -2.85 19.64
N SER A 76 2.51 -3.69 18.60
CA SER A 76 2.07 -3.26 17.25
C SER A 76 0.67 -2.67 17.26
N GLU A 77 -0.24 -3.25 18.04
CA GLU A 77 -1.61 -2.76 18.20
C GLU A 77 -1.63 -1.32 18.74
N GLN A 78 -0.84 -1.06 19.79
CA GLN A 78 -0.69 0.28 20.36
C GLN A 78 -0.01 1.26 19.40
N ASN A 79 1.03 0.83 18.68
CA ASN A 79 1.69 1.69 17.69
C ASN A 79 0.76 2.03 16.53
N CYS A 80 -0.03 1.07 16.06
CA CYS A 80 -1.06 1.24 15.04
C CYS A 80 -2.30 2.05 15.50
N GLU A 81 -2.33 2.52 16.75
CA GLU A 81 -3.24 3.60 17.14
C GLU A 81 -2.88 4.91 16.42
N THR A 82 -1.60 5.11 16.11
CA THR A 82 -1.14 6.25 15.31
C THR A 82 -1.47 6.03 13.84
N VAL A 83 -2.31 6.90 13.28
CA VAL A 83 -2.77 6.79 11.90
C VAL A 83 -1.85 7.57 10.96
N TYR A 84 -1.27 6.86 10.00
CA TYR A 84 -0.55 7.46 8.88
C TYR A 84 -1.29 7.18 7.57
N ARG A 85 -1.05 8.00 6.55
CA ARG A 85 -1.45 7.68 5.17
C ARG A 85 -0.35 6.88 4.50
N TYR A 86 -0.68 5.68 4.05
CA TYR A 86 0.21 4.79 3.31
C TYR A 86 -0.18 4.75 1.84
N LYS A 87 0.80 4.83 0.96
CA LYS A 87 0.63 4.67 -0.49
C LYS A 87 1.44 3.46 -0.94
N VAL A 88 0.82 2.58 -1.71
CA VAL A 88 1.45 1.37 -2.23
C VAL A 88 1.71 1.53 -3.72
N PHE A 89 2.99 1.40 -4.07
CA PHE A 89 3.50 1.49 -5.43
C PHE A 89 4.00 0.13 -5.87
N LEU A 90 3.65 -0.26 -7.10
CA LEU A 90 4.08 -1.53 -7.70
C LEU A 90 4.89 -1.29 -8.96
N ASN A 91 5.83 -2.18 -9.20
CA ASN A 91 6.53 -2.36 -10.47
C ASN A 91 6.84 -3.85 -10.67
N THR A 92 7.10 -4.26 -11.90
CA THR A 92 7.56 -5.62 -12.21
C THR A 92 8.98 -5.61 -12.76
N THR A 93 9.62 -6.77 -12.73
CA THR A 93 10.80 -7.04 -13.55
C THR A 93 10.67 -8.39 -14.23
N ASN A 94 11.22 -8.50 -15.43
CA ASN A 94 11.22 -9.72 -16.23
C ASN A 94 9.80 -10.14 -16.66
N ALA A 95 8.87 -9.19 -16.83
CA ALA A 95 7.60 -9.51 -17.45
C ALA A 95 7.84 -10.04 -18.87
N PRO A 96 7.01 -10.97 -19.37
CA PRO A 96 7.15 -11.45 -20.73
C PRO A 96 7.08 -10.30 -21.73
N ALA A 97 7.93 -10.33 -22.77
CA ALA A 97 7.98 -9.26 -23.76
C ALA A 97 6.59 -9.00 -24.37
N GLY A 98 6.15 -7.74 -24.32
CA GLY A 98 4.84 -7.32 -24.82
C GLY A 98 3.69 -7.50 -23.84
N ALA A 99 3.84 -8.28 -22.77
CA ALA A 99 2.78 -8.43 -21.76
C ALA A 99 2.43 -7.09 -21.09
N ILE A 100 1.15 -6.82 -20.93
CA ILE A 100 0.67 -5.72 -20.09
C ILE A 100 0.25 -6.30 -18.75
N ILE A 101 0.97 -5.95 -17.69
CA ILE A 101 0.65 -6.33 -16.32
C ILE A 101 -0.15 -5.21 -15.67
N GLN A 102 -1.26 -5.56 -15.03
CA GLN A 102 -2.11 -4.60 -14.34
C GLN A 102 -2.52 -5.14 -12.99
N ALA A 103 -2.80 -4.25 -12.05
CA ALA A 103 -3.30 -4.63 -10.74
C ALA A 103 -4.44 -3.72 -10.28
N ARG A 104 -5.28 -4.28 -9.42
CA ARG A 104 -6.26 -3.52 -8.64
C ARG A 104 -6.34 -4.05 -7.22
N THR A 105 -6.91 -3.23 -6.36
CA THR A 105 -7.47 -3.65 -5.08
C THR A 105 -8.89 -3.11 -4.98
N PHE A 106 -9.58 -3.39 -3.89
CA PHE A 106 -10.98 -3.02 -3.71
C PHE A 106 -11.12 -1.98 -2.59
N ALA A 107 -12.05 -1.04 -2.77
CA ALA A 107 -12.33 0.00 -1.79
C ALA A 107 -12.65 -0.61 -0.42
N ASN A 108 -11.98 -0.08 0.60
CA ASN A 108 -12.07 -0.52 2.00
C ASN A 108 -11.83 -2.03 2.23
N SER A 109 -11.08 -2.71 1.34
CA SER A 109 -10.74 -4.13 1.50
C SER A 109 -9.59 -4.38 2.48
N GLY A 110 -9.46 -5.64 2.91
CA GLY A 110 -8.59 -6.02 4.02
C GLY A 110 -9.18 -5.65 5.39
N GLN A 111 -8.54 -6.16 6.44
CA GLN A 111 -8.92 -5.95 7.82
C GLN A 111 -8.16 -4.76 8.41
N ARG A 112 -8.86 -3.91 9.16
CA ARG A 112 -8.22 -2.82 9.91
C ARG A 112 -7.46 -3.40 11.10
N PHE A 113 -6.27 -2.86 11.37
CA PHE A 113 -5.48 -3.24 12.53
C PHE A 113 -5.08 -1.98 13.35
N PRO A 114 -5.40 -1.90 14.66
CA PRO A 114 -6.41 -2.73 15.33
C PRO A 114 -7.81 -2.56 14.72
N LEU A 115 -8.68 -3.53 15.01
CA LEU A 115 -10.06 -3.52 14.51
C LEU A 115 -10.81 -2.27 14.98
N ALA A 116 -10.60 -1.88 16.24
CA ALA A 116 -11.08 -0.62 16.81
C ALA A 116 -9.88 0.25 17.18
N ASN A 117 -9.91 1.51 16.77
CA ASN A 117 -8.88 2.50 17.11
C ASN A 117 -9.57 3.73 17.71
N ILE A 118 -8.95 4.36 18.71
CA ILE A 118 -9.44 5.61 19.31
C ILE A 118 -9.65 6.72 18.26
N TYR A 119 -8.82 6.73 17.20
CA TYR A 119 -8.96 7.61 16.06
C TYR A 119 -10.33 7.51 15.38
N ASP A 120 -10.93 6.32 15.33
CA ASP A 120 -12.26 6.12 14.71
C ASP A 120 -13.39 6.74 15.54
N GLN A 121 -13.17 6.96 16.84
CA GLN A 121 -14.11 7.57 17.76
C GLN A 121 -14.02 9.11 17.76
N LEU A 122 -12.98 9.67 17.14
CA LEU A 122 -12.83 11.11 17.01
C LEU A 122 -13.94 11.67 16.11
N PRO A 123 -14.46 12.88 16.42
CA PRO A 123 -15.31 13.63 15.50
C PRO A 123 -14.63 13.75 14.12
N PRO A 124 -15.38 13.75 13.00
CA PRO A 124 -14.80 13.79 11.65
C PRO A 124 -13.83 14.96 11.41
N VAL A 125 -14.07 16.11 12.05
CA VAL A 125 -13.19 17.30 11.97
C VAL A 125 -11.83 17.12 12.66
N LEU A 126 -11.70 16.12 13.54
CA LEU A 126 -10.47 15.74 14.22
C LEU A 126 -9.80 14.50 13.61
N GLN A 127 -10.45 13.86 12.63
CA GLN A 127 -9.86 12.78 11.85
C GLN A 127 -9.03 13.40 10.73
N TYR A 128 -7.77 13.69 11.04
CA TYR A 128 -6.85 14.43 10.18
C TYR A 128 -6.61 13.84 8.78
N PHE A 129 -6.72 12.52 8.60
CA PHE A 129 -6.68 11.85 7.30
C PHE A 129 -8.07 11.43 6.78
N GLY A 130 -9.13 11.72 7.51
CA GLY A 130 -10.44 11.10 7.33
C GLY A 130 -10.50 9.69 7.92
N PRO A 131 -11.52 8.88 7.58
CA PRO A 131 -11.71 7.54 8.13
C PRO A 131 -10.53 6.62 7.78
N ARG A 132 -10.31 5.57 8.58
CA ARG A 132 -9.28 4.53 8.33
C ARG A 132 -9.64 3.61 7.16
N ASP A 133 -9.87 4.17 5.99
CA ASP A 133 -10.32 3.49 4.78
C ASP A 133 -9.15 3.17 3.83
N LEU A 134 -9.43 2.30 2.85
CA LEU A 134 -8.54 1.98 1.75
C LEU A 134 -9.18 2.46 0.45
N TYR A 135 -8.38 3.11 -0.39
CA TYR A 135 -8.79 3.71 -1.65
C TYR A 135 -7.95 3.13 -2.79
N PRO A 136 -8.56 2.40 -3.73
CA PRO A 136 -7.85 2.00 -4.95
C PRO A 136 -7.45 3.24 -5.74
N ALA A 137 -6.34 3.14 -6.48
CA ALA A 137 -5.92 4.22 -7.36
C ALA A 137 -6.97 4.43 -8.48
N THR A 138 -7.12 5.68 -8.90
CA THR A 138 -7.96 6.02 -10.04
C THR A 138 -7.37 5.43 -11.30
N SER A 139 -8.19 4.74 -12.08
CA SER A 139 -7.80 4.20 -13.39
C SER A 139 -8.73 4.71 -14.49
N SER A 140 -8.19 4.79 -15.71
CA SER A 140 -8.96 4.94 -16.94
C SER A 140 -9.61 3.63 -17.40
N ASP A 141 -9.21 2.50 -16.82
CA ASP A 141 -9.77 1.19 -17.10
C ASP A 141 -11.15 1.02 -16.45
N PRO A 142 -12.18 0.53 -17.17
CA PRO A 142 -13.54 0.40 -16.63
C PRO A 142 -13.64 -0.58 -15.46
N ASP A 143 -12.73 -1.56 -15.37
CA ASP A 143 -12.68 -2.54 -14.28
C ASP A 143 -11.78 -2.09 -13.13
N GLY A 144 -11.21 -0.89 -13.21
CA GLY A 144 -10.41 -0.28 -12.14
C GLY A 144 -8.97 -0.79 -12.03
N TYR A 145 -8.44 -1.47 -13.04
CA TYR A 145 -7.05 -1.93 -13.06
C TYR A 145 -6.09 -0.81 -13.46
N VAL A 146 -4.95 -0.74 -12.78
CA VAL A 146 -3.85 0.18 -13.11
C VAL A 146 -2.73 -0.61 -13.76
N THR A 147 -2.24 -0.13 -14.91
CA THR A 147 -1.08 -0.74 -15.58
C THR A 147 0.19 -0.51 -14.78
N ILE A 148 0.90 -1.59 -14.49
CA ILE A 148 2.16 -1.62 -13.75
C ILE A 148 3.33 -1.63 -14.74
N PRO A 149 4.35 -0.77 -14.56
CA PRO A 149 5.53 -0.78 -15.42
C PRO A 149 6.42 -2.00 -15.17
N ASP A 150 6.96 -2.57 -16.25
CA ASP A 150 8.06 -3.53 -16.20
C ASP A 150 9.41 -2.81 -16.22
N ASP A 151 9.66 -2.03 -15.17
CA ASP A 151 10.88 -1.23 -15.02
C ASP A 151 11.28 -1.18 -13.53
N PRO A 152 12.51 -1.58 -13.14
CA PRO A 152 12.96 -1.51 -11.76
C PRO A 152 13.10 -0.06 -11.22
N THR A 153 13.06 0.95 -12.08
CA THR A 153 13.30 2.36 -11.74
C THR A 153 12.02 3.19 -11.61
N ILE A 154 10.88 2.66 -12.05
CA ILE A 154 9.60 3.38 -12.06
C ILE A 154 8.55 2.48 -11.38
N ALA A 155 7.82 3.02 -10.42
CA ALA A 155 6.70 2.34 -9.79
C ALA A 155 5.43 3.20 -9.81
N ILE A 156 4.27 2.57 -9.98
CA ILE A 156 2.98 3.26 -10.08
C ILE A 156 2.16 3.02 -8.81
N LYS A 157 1.44 4.05 -8.34
CA LYS A 157 0.55 3.90 -7.17
C LYS A 157 -0.66 3.05 -7.57
N VAL A 158 -0.90 1.96 -6.85
CA VAL A 158 -2.05 1.06 -7.09
C VAL A 158 -3.15 1.28 -6.06
N PHE A 159 -2.81 1.67 -4.84
CA PHE A 159 -3.78 2.07 -3.82
C PHE A 159 -3.14 2.85 -2.68
N GLU A 160 -3.97 3.40 -1.82
CA GLU A 160 -3.58 4.00 -0.56
C GLU A 160 -4.54 3.62 0.56
N PHE A 161 -4.07 3.62 1.80
CA PHE A 161 -4.88 3.32 2.97
C PHE A 161 -4.43 4.13 4.19
N TYR A 162 -5.34 4.29 5.14
CA TYR A 162 -5.11 5.04 6.37
C TYR A 162 -5.05 4.11 7.57
N GLY A 163 -3.96 4.21 8.35
CA GLY A 163 -3.68 3.33 9.49
C GLY A 163 -3.12 1.97 9.07
N CYS A 164 -2.94 1.04 10.00
CA CYS A 164 -2.45 -0.30 9.67
C CYS A 164 -3.57 -1.20 9.15
N ARG A 165 -3.21 -2.15 8.28
CA ARG A 165 -4.15 -3.09 7.67
C ARG A 165 -3.51 -4.46 7.45
N GLU A 166 -4.36 -5.48 7.47
CA GLU A 166 -4.01 -6.87 7.17
C GLU A 166 -4.88 -7.41 6.05
N ASN A 167 -4.44 -8.47 5.38
CA ASN A 167 -5.22 -9.23 4.40
C ASN A 167 -5.82 -8.37 3.28
N ILE A 168 -5.09 -7.36 2.78
CA ILE A 168 -5.53 -6.55 1.65
C ILE A 168 -5.40 -7.39 0.37
N PRO A 169 -6.51 -7.75 -0.29
CA PRO A 169 -6.45 -8.51 -1.53
C PRO A 169 -5.96 -7.62 -2.68
N ILE A 170 -5.05 -8.16 -3.48
CA ILE A 170 -4.57 -7.53 -4.71
C ILE A 170 -4.84 -8.51 -5.85
N GLU A 171 -5.51 -8.03 -6.89
CA GLU A 171 -5.81 -8.82 -8.07
C GLU A 171 -4.96 -8.35 -9.24
N PHE A 172 -4.35 -9.31 -9.94
CA PHE A 172 -3.54 -9.05 -11.11
C PHE A 172 -4.26 -9.48 -12.38
N ARG A 173 -4.13 -8.67 -13.43
CA ARG A 173 -4.59 -8.97 -14.78
C ARG A 173 -3.41 -8.88 -15.73
N ILE A 174 -3.16 -9.96 -16.46
CA ILE A 174 -2.10 -10.08 -17.45
C ILE A 174 -2.77 -10.14 -18.81
N ILE A 175 -2.46 -9.16 -19.66
CA ILE A 175 -2.91 -9.13 -21.03
C ILE A 175 -1.72 -9.55 -21.90
N PRO A 176 -1.73 -10.77 -22.46
CA PRO A 176 -0.69 -11.18 -23.40
C PRO A 176 -0.83 -10.45 -24.73
N THR A 177 0.22 -10.50 -25.54
CA THR A 177 0.27 -10.03 -26.92
C THR A 177 0.76 -11.15 -27.83
N VAL A 178 0.68 -10.99 -29.15
CA VAL A 178 1.24 -11.95 -30.12
C VAL A 178 2.74 -12.21 -29.95
N PHE A 179 3.46 -11.33 -29.25
CA PHE A 179 4.90 -11.45 -29.01
C PHE A 179 5.23 -12.30 -27.77
N ASN A 180 4.22 -12.71 -27.00
CA ASN A 180 4.41 -13.57 -25.86
C ASN A 180 4.70 -15.00 -26.31
N GLU A 181 5.85 -15.56 -25.90
CA GLU A 181 6.14 -16.96 -26.13
C GLU A 181 5.16 -17.86 -25.36
N ALA A 182 4.71 -18.93 -26.01
CA ALA A 182 3.87 -19.93 -25.38
C ALA A 182 4.61 -20.60 -24.23
N GLY A 183 4.01 -20.62 -23.03
CA GLY A 183 4.57 -21.32 -21.89
C GLY A 183 4.25 -20.68 -20.54
N THR A 184 4.94 -21.18 -19.51
CA THR A 184 4.94 -20.59 -18.18
C THR A 184 6.03 -19.53 -18.11
N SER A 185 5.65 -18.30 -17.77
CA SER A 185 6.60 -17.23 -17.49
C SER A 185 6.50 -16.82 -16.03
N ASN A 186 7.65 -16.62 -15.42
CA ASN A 186 7.76 -16.10 -14.06
C ASN A 186 8.32 -14.68 -14.15
N PHE A 187 7.69 -13.75 -13.44
CA PHE A 187 8.16 -12.38 -13.30
C PHE A 187 7.99 -11.95 -11.85
N ASP A 188 8.81 -10.99 -11.43
CA ASP A 188 8.82 -10.52 -10.05
C ASP A 188 7.95 -9.28 -9.93
N ILE A 189 7.22 -9.17 -8.82
CA ILE A 189 6.43 -7.99 -8.47
C ILE A 189 7.04 -7.38 -7.22
N PHE A 190 7.41 -6.11 -7.33
CA PHE A 190 7.99 -5.35 -6.25
C PHE A 190 6.96 -4.42 -5.64
N TYR A 191 6.96 -4.36 -4.32
CA TYR A 191 6.04 -3.57 -3.52
C TYR A 191 6.82 -2.51 -2.77
N THR A 192 6.49 -1.25 -3.03
CA THR A 192 7.06 -0.10 -2.31
C THR A 192 5.95 0.61 -1.55
N ILE A 193 6.12 0.75 -0.24
CA ILE A 193 5.18 1.48 0.62
C ILE A 193 5.84 2.77 1.08
N THR A 194 5.13 3.88 0.91
CA THR A 194 5.52 5.17 1.51
C THR A 194 4.46 5.62 2.50
N ALA A 195 4.89 6.30 3.55
CA ALA A 195 4.00 6.82 4.58
C ALA A 195 4.16 8.34 4.68
N THR A 196 3.06 9.05 4.92
CA THR A 196 3.09 10.47 5.24
C THR A 196 2.51 10.73 6.63
N VAL A 197 3.21 11.53 7.42
CA VAL A 197 2.70 12.11 8.66
C VAL A 197 1.67 13.21 8.36
N PHE A 198 0.87 13.55 9.37
CA PHE A 198 -0.01 14.71 9.27
C PHE A 198 0.84 15.98 9.27
N GLU A 199 0.60 16.87 8.30
CA GLU A 199 1.25 18.19 8.15
C GLU A 199 0.35 19.31 8.69
#